data_AF-A0A958J8U1-F1
#
_entry.id   AF-A0A958J8U1-F1
#
_cell.length_a   1.000
_cell.length_b   1.000
_cell.length_c   1.000
_cell.angle_alpha   90.00
_cell.angle_beta   90.00
_cell.angle_gamma   90.00
#
_symmetry.space_group_name_H-M   'P 1'
#
loop_
_entity.id
_entity.type
_entity.pdbx_description
1 polymer ?
#
loop_
_entity_poly.entity_id
_entity_poly.type
_entity_poly.pdbx_seq_one_letter_code
_entity_poly.pdbx_strand_id
1 'polypeptide(L)'
;DLFAHLKAHNPREDELFLFSKTQKIIDRLIFLYFCEDMGLIPADIFRSILDSTPAAGSRSGRLWPRLKMLFRSVDQGNPDLNINRFNGGLFAEDQDLDELKIGDDILTRLMRLAEYDFASELNVNILGHIFEQSISDIEELKAEIRNQDYDVKSGKRKRDGVFYTPEYITRYMVREAVGGWLAERREELGFAALPALTDEDYHAIREKKPLNGRISRHIEFWEAYREALAGIKVLDPACGSGAFLNQVYDYLKAEGERVQHELTQLLPERQN
;
A
#
# COMPACT_ATOMS: atom_id res chain seq x y z
N ASP A 1 16.47 -18.90 6.46
CA ASP A 1 17.61 -19.03 5.51
C ASP A 1 18.35 -17.74 5.20
N LEU A 2 17.69 -16.69 4.71
CA LEU A 2 18.39 -15.44 4.34
C LEU A 2 19.19 -14.82 5.50
N PHE A 3 18.61 -14.75 6.70
CA PHE A 3 19.32 -14.21 7.87
C PHE A 3 20.59 -15.00 8.20
N ALA A 4 20.50 -16.33 8.25
CA ALA A 4 21.65 -17.21 8.48
C ALA A 4 22.71 -17.04 7.38
N HIS A 5 22.29 -16.89 6.13
CA HIS A 5 23.18 -16.59 5.00
C HIS A 5 23.92 -15.26 5.22
N LEU A 6 23.21 -14.20 5.60
CA LEU A 6 23.80 -12.89 5.87
C LEU A 6 24.81 -12.95 7.02
N LYS A 7 24.49 -13.64 8.12
CA LYS A 7 25.42 -13.86 9.25
C LYS A 7 26.71 -14.55 8.79
N ALA A 8 26.59 -15.59 7.96
CA ALA A 8 27.74 -16.36 7.51
C ALA A 8 28.66 -15.56 6.55
N HIS A 9 28.09 -14.70 5.70
CA HIS A 9 28.83 -13.99 4.65
C HIS A 9 29.24 -12.56 5.02
N ASN A 10 28.69 -12.02 6.12
CA ASN A 10 28.96 -10.68 6.62
C ASN A 10 29.32 -10.71 8.13
N PRO A 11 30.36 -11.47 8.54
CA PRO A 11 30.63 -11.77 9.95
C PRO A 11 31.15 -10.58 10.77
N ARG A 12 31.39 -9.43 10.14
CA ARG A 12 31.84 -8.19 10.79
C ARG A 12 30.67 -7.28 11.17
N GLU A 13 29.49 -7.55 10.63
CA GLU A 13 28.30 -6.75 10.88
C GLU A 13 27.59 -7.23 12.13
N ASP A 14 26.94 -6.31 12.84
CA ASP A 14 26.12 -6.62 14.00
C ASP A 14 24.91 -7.48 13.63
N GLU A 15 24.57 -8.44 14.49
CA GLU A 15 23.51 -9.40 14.20
C GLU A 15 22.11 -8.75 14.12
N LEU A 16 21.84 -7.75 14.97
CA LEU A 16 20.57 -7.01 14.94
C LEU A 16 20.49 -6.14 13.67
N PHE A 17 21.61 -5.56 13.25
CA PHE A 17 21.72 -4.88 11.97
C PHE A 17 21.41 -5.82 10.79
N LEU A 18 22.06 -7.00 10.73
CA LEU A 18 21.81 -7.99 9.67
C LEU A 18 20.36 -8.49 9.68
N PHE A 19 19.76 -8.62 10.85
CA PHE A 19 18.36 -8.97 10.99
C PHE A 19 17.45 -7.89 10.40
N SER A 20 17.67 -6.62 10.75
CA SER A 20 16.94 -5.48 10.17
C SER A 20 17.07 -5.43 8.64
N LYS A 21 18.28 -5.66 8.09
CA LYS A 21 18.48 -5.71 6.62
C LYS A 21 17.80 -6.93 5.99
N THR A 22 17.76 -8.07 6.68
CA THR A 22 17.00 -9.25 6.23
C THR A 22 15.53 -8.89 6.06
N GLN A 23 14.92 -8.26 7.06
CA GLN A 23 13.52 -7.84 7.01
C GLN A 23 13.27 -6.92 5.83
N LYS A 24 14.07 -5.87 5.68
CA LYS A 24 13.93 -4.91 4.57
C LYS A 24 14.04 -5.56 3.19
N ILE A 25 14.92 -6.56 3.01
CA ILE A 25 15.02 -7.31 1.75
C ILE A 25 13.75 -8.12 1.49
N ILE A 26 13.24 -8.82 2.51
CA ILE A 26 12.02 -9.61 2.41
C ILE A 26 10.82 -8.71 2.10
N ASP A 27 10.67 -7.59 2.81
CA ASP A 27 9.57 -6.63 2.59
C ASP A 27 9.58 -6.07 1.16
N ARG A 28 10.76 -5.70 0.64
CA ARG A 28 10.94 -5.26 -0.75
C ARG A 28 10.52 -6.32 -1.75
N LEU A 29 10.91 -7.57 -1.52
CA LEU A 29 10.60 -8.67 -2.42
C LEU A 29 9.10 -9.00 -2.41
N ILE A 30 8.50 -9.14 -1.22
CA ILE A 30 7.05 -9.38 -1.07
C ILE A 30 6.23 -8.29 -1.74
N PHE A 31 6.62 -7.02 -1.53
CA PHE A 31 5.95 -5.90 -2.17
C PHE A 31 6.01 -6.01 -3.71
N LEU A 32 7.15 -6.40 -4.26
CA LEU A 32 7.32 -6.54 -5.70
C LEU A 32 6.56 -7.75 -6.26
N TYR A 33 6.49 -8.88 -5.56
CA TYR A 33 5.66 -10.01 -5.97
C TYR A 33 4.20 -9.58 -6.12
N PHE A 34 3.67 -8.89 -5.10
CA PHE A 34 2.32 -8.34 -5.16
C PHE A 34 2.13 -7.33 -6.28
N CYS A 35 3.12 -6.45 -6.52
CA CYS A 35 3.04 -5.49 -7.61
C CYS A 35 3.04 -6.15 -8.99
N GLU A 36 3.77 -7.24 -9.17
CA GLU A 36 3.82 -7.98 -10.43
C GLU A 36 2.45 -8.61 -10.72
N ASP A 37 1.87 -9.31 -9.74
CA ASP A 37 0.57 -10.00 -9.91
C ASP A 37 -0.60 -9.03 -10.07
N MET A 38 -0.53 -7.85 -9.44
CA MET A 38 -1.52 -6.78 -9.61
C MET A 38 -1.31 -5.97 -10.91
N GLY A 39 -0.28 -6.28 -11.69
CA GLY A 39 0.05 -5.57 -12.94
C GLY A 39 0.55 -4.13 -12.75
N LEU A 40 1.08 -3.80 -11.57
CA LEU A 40 1.64 -2.49 -11.24
C LEU A 40 3.08 -2.33 -11.73
N ILE A 41 3.78 -3.44 -11.96
CA ILE A 41 5.09 -3.51 -12.63
C ILE A 41 5.01 -4.56 -13.76
N PRO A 42 5.97 -4.59 -14.70
CA PRO A 42 5.97 -5.59 -15.77
C PRO A 42 5.95 -7.03 -15.23
N ALA A 43 5.17 -7.87 -15.89
CA ALA A 43 5.13 -9.31 -15.60
C ALA A 43 6.47 -10.00 -15.87
N ASP A 44 6.72 -11.10 -15.17
CA ASP A 44 7.89 -11.95 -15.26
C ASP A 44 9.22 -11.22 -14.95
N ILE A 45 9.21 -10.16 -14.13
CA ILE A 45 10.43 -9.34 -13.92
C ILE A 45 11.52 -10.15 -13.21
N PHE A 46 11.15 -10.96 -12.23
CA PHE A 46 12.08 -11.82 -11.51
C PHE A 46 12.61 -12.92 -12.43
N ARG A 47 11.73 -13.55 -13.20
CA ARG A 47 12.09 -14.57 -14.19
C ARG A 47 13.06 -14.02 -15.24
N SER A 48 12.80 -12.83 -15.77
CA SER A 48 13.67 -12.13 -16.71
C SER A 48 15.06 -11.85 -16.14
N ILE A 49 15.15 -11.45 -14.86
CA ILE A 49 16.45 -11.26 -14.19
C ILE A 49 17.19 -12.60 -14.03
N LEU A 50 16.49 -13.68 -13.69
CA LEU A 50 17.08 -15.02 -13.58
C LEU A 50 17.55 -15.55 -14.94
N ASP A 51 16.74 -15.46 -15.98
CA ASP A 51 17.02 -15.98 -17.32
C ASP A 51 18.15 -15.19 -18.01
N SER A 52 18.22 -13.88 -17.78
CA SER A 52 19.30 -13.01 -18.29
C SER A 52 20.63 -13.15 -17.52
N THR A 53 20.65 -13.95 -16.44
CA THR A 53 21.84 -14.24 -15.65
C THR A 53 22.33 -15.67 -15.96
N PRO A 54 23.41 -15.86 -16.75
CA PRO A 54 23.85 -17.18 -17.18
C PRO A 54 24.12 -18.12 -16.00
N ALA A 55 23.69 -19.37 -16.14
CA ALA A 55 23.92 -20.43 -15.15
C ALA A 55 25.42 -20.53 -14.80
N ALA A 56 25.68 -20.65 -13.50
CA ALA A 56 26.96 -20.48 -12.84
C ALA A 56 28.09 -21.33 -13.45
N GLY A 57 28.94 -20.69 -14.26
CA GLY A 57 30.24 -21.23 -14.66
C GLY A 57 31.43 -20.75 -13.82
N SER A 58 31.36 -19.58 -13.16
CA SER A 58 32.46 -19.11 -12.27
C SER A 58 32.31 -17.74 -11.59
N ARG A 59 31.18 -17.02 -11.72
CA ARG A 59 31.05 -15.67 -11.10
C ARG A 59 29.75 -15.55 -10.33
N SER A 60 29.82 -15.94 -9.06
CA SER A 60 28.81 -15.65 -8.02
C SER A 60 28.74 -14.14 -7.76
N GLY A 61 27.55 -13.62 -7.47
CA GLY A 61 27.30 -12.24 -7.06
C GLY A 61 26.72 -11.32 -8.15
N ARG A 62 26.07 -11.88 -9.19
CA ARG A 62 25.49 -11.09 -10.28
C ARG A 62 24.04 -10.70 -10.04
N LEU A 63 23.29 -11.47 -9.26
CA LEU A 63 21.88 -11.20 -9.02
C LEU A 63 21.68 -10.00 -8.11
N TRP A 64 22.55 -9.83 -7.11
CA TRP A 64 22.41 -8.72 -6.16
C TRP A 64 22.45 -7.33 -6.82
N PRO A 65 23.44 -7.01 -7.69
CA PRO A 65 23.42 -5.75 -8.44
C PRO A 65 22.15 -5.55 -9.29
N ARG A 66 21.60 -6.61 -9.88
CA ARG A 66 20.37 -6.54 -10.69
C ARG A 66 19.15 -6.22 -9.84
N LEU A 67 19.01 -6.86 -8.68
CA LEU A 67 17.95 -6.54 -7.72
C LEU A 67 18.08 -5.10 -7.20
N LYS A 68 19.29 -4.62 -6.93
CA LYS A 68 19.51 -3.21 -6.57
C LYS A 68 19.06 -2.25 -7.67
N MET A 69 19.31 -2.56 -8.94
CA MET A 69 18.80 -1.76 -10.06
C MET A 69 17.27 -1.77 -10.13
N LEU A 70 16.64 -2.92 -9.88
CA LEU A 70 15.18 -3.01 -9.80
C LEU A 70 14.65 -2.15 -8.65
N PHE A 71 15.21 -2.26 -7.45
CA PHE A 71 14.80 -1.43 -6.30
C PHE A 71 14.92 0.06 -6.60
N ARG A 72 16.02 0.50 -7.24
CA ARG A 72 16.18 1.90 -7.66
C ARG A 72 15.16 2.32 -8.72
N SER A 73 14.85 1.44 -9.67
CA SER A 73 13.83 1.69 -10.69
C SER A 73 12.44 1.87 -10.07
N VAL A 74 12.15 1.14 -8.99
CA VAL A 74 10.89 1.23 -8.24
C VAL A 74 10.85 2.52 -7.41
N ASP A 75 11.94 2.88 -6.73
CA ASP A 75 12.03 4.10 -5.90
C ASP A 75 11.95 5.41 -6.70
N GLN A 76 12.56 5.43 -7.90
CA GLN A 76 12.67 6.63 -8.72
C GLN A 76 11.67 6.65 -9.88
N GLY A 77 11.10 5.51 -10.23
CA GLY A 77 10.39 5.29 -11.49
C GLY A 77 11.37 5.01 -12.63
N ASN A 78 10.92 4.21 -13.59
CA ASN A 78 11.68 3.88 -14.79
C ASN A 78 10.72 3.74 -15.99
N PRO A 79 10.52 4.82 -16.78
CA PRO A 79 9.62 4.81 -17.92
C PRO A 79 9.98 3.77 -18.99
N ASP A 80 11.27 3.53 -19.22
CA ASP A 80 11.75 2.58 -20.23
C ASP A 80 11.37 1.13 -19.89
N LEU A 81 11.29 0.83 -18.58
CA LEU A 81 10.84 -0.45 -18.07
C LEU A 81 9.35 -0.46 -17.73
N ASN A 82 8.60 0.61 -18.02
CA ASN A 82 7.20 0.74 -17.61
C ASN A 82 6.99 0.54 -16.08
N ILE A 83 7.91 1.06 -15.27
CA ILE A 83 7.83 1.03 -13.81
C ILE A 83 7.49 2.43 -13.32
N ASN A 84 6.35 2.56 -12.65
CA ASN A 84 5.97 3.81 -11.99
C ASN A 84 6.85 4.07 -10.77
N ARG A 85 6.95 5.33 -10.37
CA ARG A 85 7.62 5.70 -9.12
C ARG A 85 6.76 5.29 -7.92
N PHE A 86 7.30 4.45 -7.05
CA PHE A 86 6.68 4.10 -5.77
C PHE A 86 7.26 4.97 -4.66
N ASN A 87 6.40 5.69 -3.95
CA ASN A 87 6.76 6.46 -2.77
C ASN A 87 6.61 5.60 -1.50
N GLY A 88 7.19 6.04 -0.38
CA GLY A 88 7.06 5.35 0.91
C GLY A 88 8.36 4.90 1.57
N GLY A 89 9.53 5.16 0.94
CA GLY A 89 10.84 4.96 1.56
C GLY A 89 11.31 3.50 1.68
N LEU A 90 10.44 2.52 1.43
CA LEU A 90 10.81 1.09 1.43
C LEU A 90 11.97 0.81 0.45
N PHE A 91 11.90 1.39 -0.76
CA PHE A 91 12.90 1.23 -1.81
C PHE A 91 13.98 2.33 -1.85
N ALA A 92 13.93 3.29 -0.92
CA ALA A 92 14.93 4.35 -0.84
C ALA A 92 16.35 3.76 -0.72
N GLU A 93 17.32 4.50 -1.26
CA GLU A 93 18.73 4.11 -1.22
C GLU A 93 19.18 3.79 0.21
N ASP A 94 19.88 2.68 0.34
CA ASP A 94 20.38 2.17 1.61
C ASP A 94 21.78 1.62 1.37
N GLN A 95 22.78 2.46 1.60
CA GLN A 95 24.18 2.13 1.29
C GLN A 95 24.65 0.91 2.09
N ASP A 96 24.29 0.84 3.38
CA ASP A 96 24.68 -0.28 4.24
C ASP A 96 24.08 -1.61 3.74
N LEU A 97 22.83 -1.60 3.27
CA LEU A 97 22.20 -2.77 2.66
C LEU A 97 22.85 -3.13 1.32
N ASP A 98 23.18 -2.13 0.50
CA ASP A 98 23.74 -2.31 -0.83
C ASP A 98 25.15 -2.93 -0.80
N GLU A 99 25.89 -2.76 0.30
CA GLU A 99 27.24 -3.30 0.55
C GLU A 99 27.26 -4.75 1.04
N LEU A 100 26.10 -5.31 1.47
CA LEU A 100 26.02 -6.68 1.96
C LEU A 100 26.38 -7.71 0.88
N LYS A 101 27.08 -8.76 1.30
CA LYS A 101 27.40 -9.93 0.48
C LYS A 101 26.26 -10.93 0.54
N ILE A 102 25.59 -11.12 -0.60
CA ILE A 102 24.46 -12.04 -0.75
C ILE A 102 24.75 -13.00 -1.91
N GLY A 103 24.53 -14.29 -1.66
CA GLY A 103 24.82 -15.34 -2.62
C GLY A 103 23.73 -15.43 -3.68
N ASP A 104 24.12 -15.73 -4.92
CA ASP A 104 23.15 -15.91 -6.00
C ASP A 104 22.22 -17.13 -5.74
N ASP A 105 22.65 -18.11 -4.93
CA ASP A 105 21.84 -19.28 -4.59
C ASP A 105 20.61 -18.92 -3.73
N ILE A 106 20.80 -18.09 -2.69
CA ILE A 106 19.71 -17.63 -1.83
C ILE A 106 18.81 -16.65 -2.59
N LEU A 107 19.40 -15.77 -3.41
CA LEU A 107 18.64 -14.84 -4.25
C LEU A 107 17.80 -15.57 -5.30
N THR A 108 18.34 -16.62 -5.93
CA THR A 108 17.57 -17.45 -6.87
C THR A 108 16.37 -18.09 -6.18
N ARG A 109 16.55 -18.66 -4.99
CA ARG A 109 15.45 -19.26 -4.22
C ARG A 109 14.38 -18.24 -3.87
N LEU A 110 14.78 -17.04 -3.42
CA LEU A 110 13.87 -15.96 -3.09
C LEU A 110 13.13 -15.47 -4.33
N MET A 111 13.81 -15.20 -5.44
CA MET A 111 13.19 -14.69 -6.65
C MET A 111 12.18 -15.68 -7.27
N ARG A 112 12.39 -16.99 -7.12
CA ARG A 112 11.41 -18.02 -7.52
C ARG A 112 10.13 -18.00 -6.69
N LEU A 113 10.13 -17.36 -5.51
CA LEU A 113 8.87 -17.18 -4.77
C LEU A 113 7.89 -16.30 -5.54
N ALA A 114 8.32 -15.50 -6.52
CA ALA A 114 7.43 -14.77 -7.42
C ALA A 114 6.53 -15.68 -8.29
N GLU A 115 6.81 -16.98 -8.35
CA GLU A 115 5.99 -17.95 -9.10
C GLU A 115 4.68 -18.32 -8.37
N TYR A 116 4.53 -17.94 -7.10
CA TYR A 116 3.27 -18.08 -6.36
C TYR A 116 2.29 -16.97 -6.75
N ASP A 117 0.99 -17.24 -6.70
CA ASP A 117 -0.06 -16.25 -7.00
C ASP A 117 -0.40 -15.43 -5.74
N PHE A 118 0.30 -14.31 -5.54
CA PHE A 118 0.08 -13.42 -4.40
C PHE A 118 -1.22 -12.65 -4.52
N ALA A 119 -1.70 -12.34 -5.73
CA ALA A 119 -2.94 -11.59 -5.89
C ALA A 119 -4.17 -12.37 -5.41
N SER A 120 -4.23 -13.67 -5.68
CA SER A 120 -5.38 -14.51 -5.29
C SER A 120 -5.18 -15.23 -3.95
N GLU A 121 -3.96 -15.65 -3.62
CA GLU A 121 -3.69 -16.46 -2.41
C GLU A 121 -3.36 -15.61 -1.17
N LEU A 122 -2.88 -14.37 -1.35
CA LEU A 122 -2.61 -13.43 -0.25
C LEU A 122 -3.62 -12.29 -0.21
N ASN A 123 -4.84 -12.61 0.27
CA ASN A 123 -5.82 -11.57 0.56
C ASN A 123 -5.31 -10.65 1.70
N VAL A 124 -5.86 -9.43 1.78
CA VAL A 124 -5.48 -8.40 2.77
C VAL A 124 -5.56 -8.92 4.22
N ASN A 125 -6.49 -9.84 4.51
CA ASN A 125 -6.64 -10.43 5.84
C ASN A 125 -5.50 -11.43 6.15
N ILE A 126 -5.08 -12.25 5.18
CA ILE A 126 -3.95 -13.17 5.33
C ILE A 126 -2.67 -12.38 5.51
N LEU A 127 -2.47 -11.32 4.70
CA LEU A 127 -1.31 -10.43 4.86
C LEU A 127 -1.29 -9.80 6.25
N GLY A 128 -2.45 -9.32 6.74
CA GLY A 128 -2.60 -8.78 8.08
C GLY A 128 -2.23 -9.79 9.17
N HIS A 129 -2.74 -11.02 9.08
CA HIS A 129 -2.41 -12.08 10.03
C HIS A 129 -0.94 -12.50 9.98
N ILE A 130 -0.33 -12.59 8.80
CA ILE A 130 1.11 -12.89 8.64
C ILE A 130 1.95 -11.75 9.24
N PHE A 131 1.59 -10.49 8.99
CA PHE A 131 2.28 -9.34 9.59
C PHE A 131 2.17 -9.33 11.12
N GLU A 132 1.00 -9.64 11.67
CA GLU A 132 0.80 -9.67 13.12
C GLU A 132 1.55 -10.81 13.82
N GLN A 133 1.55 -11.99 13.20
CA GLN A 133 2.30 -13.12 13.71
C GLN A 133 3.80 -12.83 13.60
N SER A 134 4.25 -12.31 12.46
CA SER A 134 5.66 -12.00 12.24
C SER A 134 6.17 -10.92 13.20
N ILE A 135 5.39 -9.90 13.58
CA ILE A 135 5.81 -8.89 14.56
C ILE A 135 6.21 -9.54 15.89
N SER A 136 5.43 -10.55 16.33
CA SER A 136 5.71 -11.22 17.61
C SER A 136 7.00 -12.04 17.50
N ASP A 137 7.13 -12.81 16.42
CA ASP A 137 8.30 -13.63 16.12
C ASP A 137 9.57 -12.75 15.93
N ILE A 138 9.41 -11.57 15.32
CA ILE A 138 10.45 -10.56 15.12
C ILE A 138 10.96 -10.01 16.44
N GLU A 139 10.06 -9.67 17.36
CA GLU A 139 10.45 -9.13 18.66
C GLU A 139 11.08 -10.20 19.57
N GLU A 140 10.62 -11.45 19.47
CA GLU A 140 11.23 -12.60 20.11
C GLU A 140 12.68 -12.80 19.60
N LEU A 141 12.87 -12.85 18.29
CA LEU A 141 14.21 -12.96 17.68
C LEU A 141 15.13 -11.79 18.07
N LYS A 142 14.62 -10.56 18.10
CA LYS A 142 15.42 -9.40 18.55
C LYS A 142 15.82 -9.52 20.03
N ALA A 143 14.94 -10.03 20.89
CA ALA A 143 15.24 -10.23 22.30
C ALA A 143 16.28 -11.34 22.49
N GLU A 144 16.18 -12.45 21.75
CA GLU A 144 17.18 -13.52 21.70
C GLU A 144 18.55 -12.97 21.27
N ILE A 145 18.62 -12.20 20.17
CA ILE A 145 19.86 -11.57 19.69
C ILE A 145 20.48 -10.67 20.76
N ARG A 146 19.65 -9.99 21.57
CA ARG A 146 20.10 -9.10 22.65
C ARG A 146 20.40 -9.82 23.97
N ASN A 147 20.25 -11.15 24.03
CA ASN A 147 20.29 -11.92 25.28
C ASN A 147 19.39 -11.33 26.39
N GLN A 148 18.18 -10.92 26.01
CA GLN A 148 17.17 -10.42 26.93
C GLN A 148 16.08 -11.48 27.13
N ASP A 149 15.63 -11.68 28.38
CA ASP A 149 14.52 -12.59 28.67
C ASP A 149 13.25 -12.09 27.97
N TYR A 150 12.76 -12.88 27.00
CA TYR A 150 11.47 -12.67 26.34
C TYR A 150 10.40 -13.52 27.01
N ASP A 151 9.66 -12.95 27.96
CA ASP A 151 8.53 -13.66 28.55
C ASP A 151 7.33 -13.62 27.59
N VAL A 152 7.04 -14.76 26.96
CA VAL A 152 5.91 -15.00 26.02
C VAL A 152 4.55 -14.64 26.63
N LYS A 153 4.38 -14.78 27.96
CA LYS A 153 3.15 -14.33 28.67
C LYS A 153 3.11 -12.83 28.90
N SER A 154 4.27 -12.17 28.86
CA SER A 154 4.47 -10.72 28.93
C SER A 154 4.71 -10.09 27.55
N GLY A 155 4.65 -10.90 26.48
CA GLY A 155 4.82 -10.45 25.10
C GLY A 155 3.93 -9.23 24.88
N LYS A 156 4.50 -8.20 24.26
CA LYS A 156 3.88 -6.87 24.12
C LYS A 156 2.45 -6.87 23.56
N ARG A 157 1.94 -7.96 22.99
CA ARG A 157 0.51 -8.18 22.67
C ARG A 157 -0.45 -7.71 23.77
N LYS A 158 -0.17 -7.96 25.06
CA LYS A 158 -1.02 -7.47 26.18
C LYS A 158 -0.64 -6.12 26.76
N ARG A 159 0.62 -5.66 26.59
CA ARG A 159 1.12 -4.41 27.18
C ARG A 159 0.96 -3.20 26.25
N ASP A 160 1.11 -3.40 24.94
CA ASP A 160 1.02 -2.34 23.91
C ASP A 160 -0.31 -2.37 23.14
N GLY A 161 -1.23 -3.28 23.48
CA GLY A 161 -2.57 -3.32 22.90
C GLY A 161 -2.59 -3.64 21.40
N VAL A 162 -1.61 -4.40 20.91
CA VAL A 162 -1.50 -4.84 19.50
C VAL A 162 -2.59 -5.87 19.22
N PHE A 163 -3.81 -5.38 19.02
CA PHE A 163 -4.97 -6.14 18.59
C PHE A 163 -5.44 -5.56 17.26
N TYR A 164 -5.63 -6.41 16.26
CA TYR A 164 -6.40 -6.04 15.09
C TYR A 164 -7.75 -5.53 15.56
N THR A 165 -8.11 -4.31 15.20
CA THR A 165 -9.47 -3.84 15.41
C THR A 165 -10.35 -4.56 14.39
N PRO A 166 -11.31 -5.40 14.80
CA PRO A 166 -12.11 -6.17 13.86
C PRO A 166 -12.75 -5.26 12.80
N GLU A 167 -12.88 -5.77 11.58
CA GLU A 167 -13.33 -5.01 10.42
C GLU A 167 -14.70 -4.31 10.65
N TYR A 168 -15.60 -4.94 11.42
CA TYR A 168 -16.88 -4.31 11.77
C TYR A 168 -16.73 -3.12 12.73
N ILE A 169 -15.74 -3.14 13.62
CA ILE A 169 -15.42 -2.03 14.53
C ILE A 169 -14.75 -0.90 13.74
N THR A 170 -13.77 -1.20 12.87
CA THR A 170 -13.14 -0.16 12.04
C THR A 170 -14.17 0.50 11.12
N ARG A 171 -15.04 -0.28 10.46
CA ARG A 171 -16.16 0.28 9.67
C ARG A 171 -17.06 1.18 10.49
N TYR A 172 -17.43 0.76 11.70
CA TYR A 172 -18.25 1.58 12.58
C TYR A 172 -17.54 2.90 12.91
N MET A 173 -16.28 2.85 13.37
CA MET A 173 -15.52 4.05 13.70
C MET A 173 -15.38 5.00 12.51
N VAL A 174 -15.09 4.49 11.32
CA VAL A 174 -14.98 5.29 10.09
C VAL A 174 -16.32 5.94 9.75
N ARG A 175 -17.42 5.19 9.82
CA ARG A 175 -18.76 5.73 9.53
C ARG A 175 -19.12 6.87 10.48
N GLU A 176 -18.87 6.71 11.78
CA GLU A 176 -19.20 7.77 12.75
C GLU A 176 -18.25 8.97 12.62
N ALA A 177 -16.94 8.75 12.50
CA ALA A 177 -15.96 9.84 12.48
C ALA A 177 -15.87 10.53 11.10
N VAL A 178 -15.49 9.78 10.06
CA VAL A 178 -15.33 10.31 8.70
C VAL A 178 -16.69 10.61 8.08
N GLY A 179 -17.64 9.70 8.22
CA GLY A 179 -19.00 9.92 7.74
C GLY A 179 -19.71 11.08 8.43
N GLY A 180 -19.51 11.25 9.74
CA GLY A 180 -20.00 12.41 10.50
C GLY A 180 -19.44 13.73 9.98
N TRP A 181 -18.11 13.83 9.85
CA TRP A 181 -17.45 15.03 9.31
C TRP A 181 -17.92 15.38 7.90
N LEU A 182 -18.09 14.37 7.04
CA LEU A 182 -18.60 14.55 5.68
C LEU A 182 -20.05 15.01 5.67
N ALA A 183 -20.88 14.54 6.60
CA ALA A 183 -22.26 14.99 6.74
C ALA A 183 -22.32 16.47 7.13
N GLU A 184 -21.54 16.89 8.12
CA GLU A 184 -21.41 18.30 8.53
C GLU A 184 -20.97 19.17 7.34
N ARG A 185 -19.95 18.73 6.58
CA ARG A 185 -19.49 19.48 5.41
C ARG A 185 -20.58 19.62 4.32
N ARG A 186 -21.39 18.58 4.09
CA ARG A 186 -22.52 18.67 3.14
C ARG A 186 -23.56 19.68 3.62
N GLU A 187 -23.83 19.72 4.92
CA GLU A 187 -24.76 20.68 5.51
C GLU A 187 -24.24 22.12 5.38
N GLU A 188 -22.98 22.37 5.72
CA GLU A 188 -22.32 23.69 5.56
C GLU A 188 -22.34 24.19 4.11
N LEU A 189 -22.16 23.29 3.14
CA LEU A 189 -22.23 23.61 1.71
C LEU A 189 -23.67 23.80 1.20
N GLY A 190 -24.67 23.62 2.05
CA GLY A 190 -26.07 23.90 1.73
C GLY A 190 -26.78 22.78 0.98
N PHE A 191 -26.37 21.52 1.15
CA PHE A 191 -27.01 20.37 0.49
C PHE A 191 -28.53 20.34 0.70
N ALA A 192 -28.98 20.58 1.94
CA ALA A 192 -30.40 20.57 2.29
C ALA A 192 -31.20 21.72 1.66
N ALA A 193 -30.53 22.78 1.20
CA ALA A 193 -31.13 23.94 0.56
C ALA A 193 -31.16 23.82 -0.98
N LEU A 194 -30.65 22.73 -1.55
CA LEU A 194 -30.66 22.52 -2.99
C LEU A 194 -32.10 22.40 -3.51
N PRO A 195 -32.45 23.10 -4.60
CA PRO A 195 -33.76 22.95 -5.22
C PRO A 195 -33.88 21.55 -5.83
N ALA A 196 -35.02 20.88 -5.65
CA ALA A 196 -35.27 19.61 -6.33
C ALA A 196 -35.20 19.79 -7.86
N LEU A 197 -34.50 18.87 -8.53
CA LEU A 197 -34.47 18.80 -9.99
C LEU A 197 -35.80 18.25 -10.51
N THR A 198 -36.27 18.80 -11.63
CA THR A 198 -37.50 18.37 -12.29
C THR A 198 -37.20 17.48 -13.50
N ASP A 199 -38.21 16.81 -14.05
CA ASP A 199 -38.08 16.04 -15.29
C ASP A 199 -37.61 16.91 -16.47
N GLU A 200 -38.03 18.19 -16.50
CA GLU A 200 -37.55 19.17 -17.48
C GLU A 200 -36.06 19.46 -17.32
N ASP A 201 -35.55 19.50 -16.09
CA ASP A 201 -34.12 19.70 -15.80
C ASP A 201 -33.30 18.52 -16.35
N TYR A 202 -33.73 17.29 -16.07
CA TYR A 202 -33.10 16.08 -16.61
C TYR A 202 -33.19 16.00 -18.14
N HIS A 203 -34.32 16.39 -18.73
CA HIS A 203 -34.48 16.48 -20.18
C HIS A 203 -33.54 17.54 -20.77
N ALA A 204 -33.37 18.70 -20.13
CA ALA A 204 -32.44 19.73 -20.58
C ALA A 204 -31.00 19.24 -20.57
N ILE A 205 -30.59 18.50 -19.53
CA ILE A 205 -29.25 17.89 -19.44
C ILE A 205 -29.03 16.88 -20.57
N ARG A 206 -29.99 15.95 -20.78
CA ARG A 206 -29.89 14.93 -21.83
C ARG A 206 -29.82 15.52 -23.24
N GLU A 207 -30.60 16.58 -23.49
CA GLU A 207 -30.63 17.29 -24.77
C GLU A 207 -29.54 18.37 -24.89
N LYS A 208 -28.62 18.46 -23.93
CA LYS A 208 -27.51 19.43 -23.92
C LYS A 208 -27.97 20.88 -24.09
N LYS A 209 -29.12 21.21 -23.50
CA LYS A 209 -29.65 22.57 -23.48
C LYS A 209 -28.91 23.43 -22.44
N PRO A 210 -28.97 24.77 -22.55
CA PRO A 210 -28.39 25.66 -21.54
C PRO A 210 -28.87 25.31 -20.13
N LEU A 211 -27.91 25.18 -19.21
CA LEU A 211 -28.19 24.84 -17.81
C LEU A 211 -28.95 25.97 -17.14
N ASN A 212 -29.99 25.63 -16.39
CA ASN A 212 -30.71 26.61 -15.58
C ASN A 212 -30.07 26.75 -14.19
N GLY A 213 -30.53 27.75 -13.43
CA GLY A 213 -29.98 28.04 -12.11
C GLY A 213 -30.16 26.93 -11.07
N ARG A 214 -31.07 25.96 -11.26
CA ARG A 214 -31.17 24.80 -10.36
C ARG A 214 -30.02 23.84 -10.62
N ILE A 215 -29.81 23.47 -11.88
CA ILE A 215 -28.73 22.56 -12.29
C ILE A 215 -27.37 23.16 -11.93
N SER A 216 -27.16 24.45 -12.20
CA SER A 216 -25.91 25.14 -11.84
C SER A 216 -25.61 25.07 -10.33
N ARG A 217 -26.62 25.26 -9.46
CA ARG A 217 -26.42 25.13 -8.00
C ARG A 217 -26.04 23.73 -7.56
N HIS A 218 -26.61 22.70 -8.19
CA HIS A 218 -26.23 21.31 -7.90
C HIS A 218 -24.78 21.04 -8.32
N ILE A 219 -24.37 21.52 -9.50
CA ILE A 219 -22.99 21.38 -9.96
C ILE A 219 -22.02 22.11 -9.01
N GLU A 220 -22.31 23.36 -8.67
CA GLU A 220 -21.51 24.16 -7.73
C GLU A 220 -21.36 23.46 -6.38
N PHE A 221 -22.45 22.89 -5.85
CA PHE A 221 -22.42 22.11 -4.62
C PHE A 221 -21.52 20.88 -4.74
N TRP A 222 -21.72 20.05 -5.77
CA TRP A 222 -20.98 18.79 -5.91
C TRP A 222 -19.49 19.03 -6.22
N GLU A 223 -19.16 20.09 -6.95
CA GLU A 223 -17.77 20.51 -7.15
C GLU A 223 -17.14 20.98 -5.83
N ALA A 224 -17.81 21.84 -5.08
CA ALA A 224 -17.31 22.28 -3.76
C ALA A 224 -17.15 21.12 -2.78
N TYR A 225 -18.09 20.17 -2.79
CA TYR A 225 -18.01 18.98 -1.95
C TYR A 225 -16.88 18.03 -2.39
N ARG A 226 -16.64 17.89 -3.69
CA ARG A 226 -15.49 17.15 -4.24
C ARG A 226 -14.17 17.76 -3.76
N GLU A 227 -14.04 19.09 -3.78
CA GLU A 227 -12.83 19.76 -3.26
C GLU A 227 -12.66 19.53 -1.76
N ALA A 228 -13.75 19.56 -0.99
CA ALA A 228 -13.69 19.26 0.44
C ALA A 228 -13.29 17.80 0.72
N LEU A 229 -13.81 16.86 -0.08
CA LEU A 229 -13.45 15.43 -0.02
C LEU A 229 -11.97 15.22 -0.37
N ALA A 230 -11.48 15.88 -1.41
CA ALA A 230 -10.07 15.83 -1.81
C ALA A 230 -9.12 16.45 -0.77
N GLY A 231 -9.62 17.40 0.03
CA GLY A 231 -8.87 18.11 1.06
C GLY A 231 -8.85 17.45 2.44
N ILE A 232 -9.63 16.38 2.66
CA ILE A 232 -9.69 15.71 3.98
C ILE A 232 -8.32 15.12 4.36
N LYS A 233 -7.94 15.25 5.64
CA LYS A 233 -6.74 14.64 6.19
C LYS A 233 -7.11 13.82 7.42
N VAL A 234 -6.69 12.56 7.44
CA VAL A 234 -6.94 11.64 8.54
C VAL A 234 -5.62 11.19 9.13
N LEU A 235 -5.51 11.23 10.46
CA LEU A 235 -4.34 10.82 11.22
C LEU A 235 -4.73 9.73 12.20
N ASP A 236 -4.05 8.58 12.11
CA ASP A 236 -4.09 7.54 13.12
C ASP A 236 -2.69 7.43 13.76
N PRO A 237 -2.50 7.95 15.00
CA PRO A 237 -1.20 7.99 15.65
C PRO A 237 -0.70 6.62 16.12
N ALA A 238 -1.53 5.58 16.06
CA ALA A 238 -1.20 4.22 16.49
C ALA A 238 -1.76 3.18 15.50
N CYS A 239 -1.54 3.42 14.20
CA CYS A 239 -2.23 2.71 13.12
C CYS A 239 -1.94 1.22 12.99
N GLY A 240 -0.88 0.69 13.63
CA GLY A 240 -0.54 -0.73 13.58
C GLY A 240 -0.41 -1.23 12.14
N SER A 241 -1.23 -2.24 11.79
CA SER A 241 -1.32 -2.79 10.42
C SER A 241 -2.04 -1.88 9.42
N GLY A 242 -2.53 -0.72 9.84
CA GLY A 242 -3.21 0.26 8.99
C GLY A 242 -4.69 -0.02 8.75
N ALA A 243 -5.30 -0.97 9.48
CA ALA A 243 -6.68 -1.41 9.28
C ALA A 243 -7.70 -0.26 9.26
N PHE A 244 -7.56 0.72 10.16
CA PHE A 244 -8.41 1.90 10.18
C PHE A 244 -8.21 2.77 8.93
N LEU A 245 -6.96 3.09 8.57
CA LEU A 245 -6.65 3.94 7.42
C LEU A 245 -7.05 3.29 6.09
N ASN A 246 -6.94 1.98 5.96
CA ASN A 246 -7.47 1.25 4.80
C ASN A 246 -8.99 1.39 4.71
N GLN A 247 -9.68 1.23 5.84
CA GLN A 247 -11.14 1.38 5.87
C GLN A 247 -11.59 2.82 5.58
N VAL A 248 -10.81 3.82 6.02
CA VAL A 248 -11.00 5.23 5.66
C VAL A 248 -10.83 5.43 4.16
N TYR A 249 -9.78 4.86 3.56
CA TYR A 249 -9.55 4.95 2.12
C TYR A 249 -10.73 4.37 1.34
N ASP A 250 -11.20 3.17 1.68
CA ASP A 250 -12.34 2.54 1.00
C ASP A 250 -13.61 3.38 1.13
N TYR A 251 -13.86 3.94 2.31
CA TYR A 251 -15.01 4.80 2.56
C TYR A 251 -14.96 6.10 1.73
N LEU A 252 -13.79 6.76 1.70
CA LEU A 252 -13.59 8.00 0.94
C LEU A 252 -13.62 7.74 -0.58
N LYS A 253 -13.09 6.61 -1.03
CA LYS A 253 -13.16 6.19 -2.44
C LYS A 253 -14.61 6.00 -2.87
N ALA A 254 -15.41 5.26 -2.10
CA ALA A 254 -16.83 5.06 -2.39
C ALA A 254 -17.62 6.38 -2.41
N GLU A 255 -17.35 7.30 -1.47
CA GLU A 255 -17.97 8.62 -1.49
C GLU A 255 -17.52 9.46 -2.70
N GLY A 256 -16.25 9.37 -3.10
CA GLY A 256 -15.72 10.03 -4.29
C GLY A 256 -16.35 9.52 -5.58
N GLU A 257 -16.52 8.20 -5.71
CA GLU A 257 -17.25 7.57 -6.82
C GLU A 257 -18.71 8.05 -6.88
N ARG A 258 -19.37 8.20 -5.72
CA ARG A 258 -20.71 8.76 -5.63
C ARG A 258 -20.76 10.21 -6.12
N VAL A 259 -19.85 11.07 -5.67
CA VAL A 259 -19.76 12.47 -6.11
C VAL A 259 -19.49 12.56 -7.61
N GLN A 260 -18.58 11.73 -8.12
CA GLN A 260 -18.29 11.68 -9.55
C GLN A 260 -19.50 11.21 -10.36
N HIS A 261 -20.28 10.25 -9.84
CA HIS A 261 -21.51 9.80 -10.47
C HIS A 261 -22.53 10.95 -10.59
N GLU A 262 -22.80 11.67 -9.49
CA GLU A 262 -23.71 12.82 -9.47
C GLU A 262 -23.27 13.91 -10.45
N LEU A 263 -21.98 14.27 -10.44
CA LEU A 263 -21.43 15.25 -11.39
C LEU A 263 -21.55 14.78 -12.84
N THR A 264 -21.32 13.49 -13.13
CA THR A 264 -21.43 12.96 -14.49
C THR A 264 -22.87 12.99 -15.00
N GLN A 265 -23.85 12.74 -14.11
CA GLN A 265 -25.26 12.89 -14.46
C GLN A 265 -25.62 14.33 -14.82
N LEU A 266 -24.97 15.33 -14.22
CA LEU A 266 -25.24 16.75 -14.45
C LEU A 266 -24.37 17.37 -15.56
N LEU A 267 -23.18 16.81 -15.80
CA LEU A 267 -22.16 17.25 -16.76
C LEU A 267 -21.64 16.07 -17.60
N PRO A 268 -22.35 15.65 -18.65
CA PRO A 268 -21.96 14.48 -19.45
C PRO A 268 -20.64 14.65 -20.23
N GLU A 269 -20.08 15.85 -20.31
CA GLU A 269 -18.99 16.21 -21.24
C GLU A 269 -17.57 16.03 -20.68
N ARG A 270 -17.38 15.65 -19.41
CA ARG A 270 -16.03 15.52 -18.79
C ARG A 270 -15.36 14.14 -18.98
N GLN A 271 -15.88 13.28 -19.86
CA GLN A 271 -15.19 12.04 -20.24
C GLN A 271 -14.30 12.30 -21.45
N ASN A 272 -13.08 12.81 -21.21
CA ASN A 272 -11.93 12.74 -22.13
C ASN A 272 -10.64 12.76 -21.30
#